data_AF-A0A948J7T1-F1
#
_entry.id   AF-A0A948J7T1-F1
#
_cell.length_a   1.000
_cell.length_b   1.000
_cell.length_c   1.000
_cell.angle_alpha   90.00
_cell.angle_beta   90.00
_cell.angle_gamma   90.00
#
_symmetry.space_group_name_H-M   'P 1'
#
loop_
_entity.id
_entity.type
_entity.pdbx_description
1 polymer ?
#
loop_
_entity_poly.entity_id
_entity_poly.type
_entity_poly.pdbx_seq_one_letter_code
_entity_poly.pdbx_strand_id
1 'polypeptide(L)'
;MYRASFKFAGLLVALALTACGGGSGSDASAVPPAPGTPAVPEQPTTPNVPATPTPVTADRIEPLDTGLPKLASSASAKAAVRSGVAVQATPLRLGPLEGVQALVRKATQPAALTKGAPQQIGVARPVEATAKARDLMGQLKWQLADAGLQRAAVSFTAVGAQGVRLGLVVRQLPPGTVLRFYSQAGSELVQVLGTDVLRSIQRNLDAGDTGDSARTYWGPDFGGAETTLELEVPVGARLEQELDIAVPTLSHIFVSPDQATAASFAKLGESGSCNIDVSCKPELSAESRSVARMIFVVEGDSYLCTGTLLNDAASSKVPHFLSAHHCISTQTVASSLTTDWFYRSSSCNNATLNPGTQKVTGGAQLLFADSQTDTSFLRLNSAPPQGVVYAGSYVGSVNTSAAVLGIHHPRGDLQKASAGSVVQFSYCSNEQCFPQTQQDGRFYTVGWTEGTTEGGSSGSGLFFSIGSTRYLIGQLYGGSSSCAAPTGRDYYGRFDLPFNLALKSWLMPGS
;
A
#
# COMPACT_ATOMS: atom_id res chain seq x y z
N MET A 1 -16.41 -8.25 29.55
CA MET A 1 -17.34 -9.39 29.69
C MET A 1 -18.62 -9.05 28.94
N TYR A 2 -18.86 -9.69 27.80
CA TYR A 2 -20.17 -10.11 27.27
C TYR A 2 -19.85 -10.92 26.00
N ARG A 3 -19.98 -12.24 26.08
CA ARG A 3 -19.82 -13.18 24.97
C ARG A 3 -21.23 -13.53 24.48
N ALA A 4 -21.48 -13.41 23.18
CA ALA A 4 -22.66 -13.99 22.55
C ALA A 4 -22.21 -15.06 21.54
N SER A 5 -22.52 -16.31 21.88
CA SER A 5 -22.26 -17.51 21.08
C SER A 5 -23.42 -17.75 20.11
N PHE A 6 -23.16 -17.88 18.81
CA PHE A 6 -24.15 -18.37 17.85
C PHE A 6 -23.94 -19.87 17.59
N LYS A 7 -24.99 -20.66 17.83
CA LYS A 7 -25.05 -22.09 17.52
C LYS A 7 -25.54 -22.28 16.09
N PHE A 8 -24.80 -23.07 15.31
CA PHE A 8 -25.23 -23.62 14.02
C PHE A 8 -26.29 -24.72 14.24
N ALA A 9 -27.39 -24.65 13.50
CA ALA A 9 -28.30 -25.77 13.29
C ALA A 9 -28.28 -26.10 11.79
N GLY A 10 -27.77 -27.27 11.46
CA GLY A 10 -27.80 -27.83 10.10
C GLY A 10 -29.18 -28.41 9.81
N LEU A 11 -29.64 -28.26 8.57
CA LEU A 11 -30.75 -29.02 8.03
C LEU A 11 -30.37 -29.55 6.64
N LEU A 12 -30.16 -30.87 6.59
CA LEU A 12 -30.15 -31.70 5.39
C LEU A 12 -31.59 -31.95 4.96
N VAL A 13 -31.95 -31.70 3.70
CA VAL A 13 -33.09 -32.35 3.05
C VAL A 13 -32.73 -32.72 1.61
N ALA A 14 -33.13 -33.93 1.24
CA ALA A 14 -32.72 -34.73 0.11
C ALA A 14 -33.52 -34.49 -1.18
N LEU A 15 -32.97 -35.08 -2.26
CA LEU A 15 -33.47 -35.18 -3.63
C LEU A 15 -34.94 -35.62 -3.77
N ALA A 16 -35.57 -35.15 -4.84
CA ALA A 16 -36.60 -35.90 -5.59
C ALA A 16 -36.36 -35.78 -7.10
N LEU A 17 -36.16 -36.94 -7.74
CA LEU A 17 -36.18 -37.15 -9.20
C LEU A 17 -37.63 -37.31 -9.68
N THR A 18 -37.96 -36.73 -10.83
CA THR A 18 -39.04 -37.21 -11.70
C THR A 18 -38.62 -37.09 -13.16
N ALA A 19 -38.89 -38.17 -13.90
CA ALA A 19 -38.61 -38.38 -15.31
C ALA A 19 -39.92 -38.53 -16.11
N CYS A 20 -39.75 -38.68 -17.44
CA CYS A 20 -40.73 -38.97 -18.51
C CYS A 20 -41.36 -37.73 -19.17
N GLY A 21 -41.44 -37.59 -20.49
CA GLY A 21 -41.23 -38.55 -21.59
C GLY A 21 -41.24 -37.82 -22.94
N GLY A 22 -40.83 -38.53 -24.00
CA GLY A 22 -40.66 -38.00 -25.36
C GLY A 22 -41.93 -38.00 -26.23
N GLY A 23 -41.78 -37.50 -27.46
CA GLY A 23 -42.82 -37.57 -28.49
C GLY A 23 -42.45 -36.80 -29.76
N SER A 24 -42.10 -37.55 -30.81
CA SER A 24 -41.84 -37.14 -32.19
C SER A 24 -43.12 -36.78 -32.97
N GLY A 25 -43.01 -35.92 -33.98
CA GLY A 25 -44.07 -35.75 -35.00
C GLY A 25 -43.75 -34.68 -36.03
N SER A 26 -43.31 -35.11 -37.21
CA SER A 26 -43.22 -34.34 -38.45
C SER A 26 -44.58 -34.25 -39.12
N ASP A 27 -44.89 -33.13 -39.79
CA ASP A 27 -45.61 -33.17 -41.07
C ASP A 27 -45.39 -31.90 -41.90
N ALA A 28 -45.20 -32.13 -43.19
CA ALA A 28 -45.00 -31.15 -44.24
C ALA A 28 -46.23 -31.13 -45.17
N SER A 29 -46.50 -29.98 -45.80
CA SER A 29 -47.20 -29.73 -47.09
C SER A 29 -47.86 -28.35 -47.04
N ALA A 30 -48.01 -27.54 -48.08
CA ALA A 30 -47.48 -27.43 -49.44
C ALA A 30 -47.90 -26.02 -49.95
N VAL A 31 -47.15 -25.45 -50.89
CA VAL A 31 -47.35 -24.13 -51.52
C VAL A 31 -48.24 -24.24 -52.76
N PRO A 32 -49.04 -23.20 -53.11
CA PRO A 32 -49.15 -22.75 -54.51
C PRO A 32 -49.21 -21.19 -54.64
N PRO A 33 -49.24 -20.56 -55.85
CA PRO A 33 -48.15 -19.73 -56.35
C PRO A 33 -48.44 -18.22 -56.40
N ALA A 34 -47.38 -17.43 -56.60
CA ALA A 34 -47.37 -15.97 -56.76
C ALA A 34 -48.02 -15.50 -58.09
N PRO A 35 -48.46 -14.23 -58.13
CA PRO A 35 -47.71 -13.30 -58.98
C PRO A 35 -47.56 -11.89 -58.40
N GLY A 36 -46.48 -11.22 -58.81
CA GLY A 36 -46.29 -9.78 -58.69
C GLY A 36 -44.98 -9.42 -57.99
N THR A 37 -43.93 -9.17 -58.77
CA THR A 37 -42.63 -8.64 -58.34
C THR A 37 -42.72 -7.22 -57.77
N PRO A 38 -42.24 -6.99 -56.53
CA PRO A 38 -41.67 -5.71 -56.13
C PRO A 38 -40.14 -5.84 -55.96
N ALA A 39 -39.43 -4.73 -56.08
CA ALA A 39 -37.97 -4.62 -56.07
C ALA A 39 -37.30 -5.16 -54.79
N VAL A 40 -36.01 -5.54 -54.89
CA VAL A 40 -35.14 -6.07 -53.82
C VAL A 40 -33.78 -5.35 -53.94
N PRO A 41 -32.99 -5.10 -52.87
CA PRO A 41 -33.30 -4.91 -51.44
C PRO A 41 -32.60 -3.66 -50.83
N GLU A 42 -32.98 -3.25 -49.62
CA GLU A 42 -32.01 -2.64 -48.70
C GLU A 42 -31.88 -3.51 -47.46
N GLN A 43 -30.66 -3.96 -47.21
CA GLN A 43 -30.28 -4.91 -46.18
C GLN A 43 -30.51 -4.30 -44.78
N PRO A 44 -31.01 -5.05 -43.77
CA PRO A 44 -31.06 -4.57 -42.41
C PRO A 44 -29.63 -4.30 -41.94
N THR A 45 -29.34 -3.05 -41.65
CA THR A 45 -28.08 -2.66 -41.03
C THR A 45 -27.95 -3.38 -39.69
N THR A 46 -26.76 -3.92 -39.46
CA THR A 46 -26.30 -4.49 -38.19
C THR A 46 -26.72 -3.60 -37.01
N PRO A 47 -27.11 -4.17 -35.85
CA PRO A 47 -27.34 -3.37 -34.65
C PRO A 47 -26.11 -2.51 -34.40
N ASN A 48 -26.32 -1.20 -34.35
CA ASN A 48 -25.30 -0.22 -34.01
C ASN A 48 -24.71 -0.63 -32.66
N VAL A 49 -23.48 -1.12 -32.65
CA VAL A 49 -22.67 -1.20 -31.44
C VAL A 49 -22.63 0.24 -30.90
N PRO A 50 -23.09 0.53 -29.68
CA PRO A 50 -22.95 1.88 -29.14
C PRO A 50 -21.47 2.23 -29.19
N ALA A 51 -21.13 3.25 -29.99
CA ALA A 51 -19.80 3.80 -30.01
C ALA A 51 -19.49 4.23 -28.57
N THR A 52 -18.45 3.64 -27.98
CA THR A 52 -17.86 4.13 -26.74
C THR A 52 -17.64 5.63 -26.93
N PRO A 53 -18.17 6.51 -26.06
CA PRO A 53 -18.02 7.94 -26.23
C PRO A 53 -16.53 8.25 -26.33
N THR A 54 -16.14 8.95 -27.40
CA THR A 54 -14.78 9.45 -27.57
C THR A 54 -14.43 10.27 -26.34
N PRO A 55 -13.40 9.91 -25.55
CA PRO A 55 -13.11 10.59 -24.28
C PRO A 55 -12.88 12.09 -24.52
N VAL A 56 -13.74 12.92 -23.94
CA VAL A 56 -13.57 14.37 -23.96
C VAL A 56 -12.35 14.70 -23.09
N THR A 57 -11.56 15.71 -23.45
CA THR A 57 -10.38 16.16 -22.67
C THR A 57 -10.68 16.51 -21.21
N ALA A 58 -11.95 16.67 -20.83
CA ALA A 58 -12.40 16.93 -19.46
C ALA A 58 -12.37 15.69 -18.53
N ASP A 59 -12.33 14.47 -19.07
CA ASP A 59 -12.45 13.23 -18.29
C ASP A 59 -11.10 12.59 -17.93
N ARG A 60 -9.99 13.31 -18.15
CA ARG A 60 -8.64 12.78 -17.88
C ARG A 60 -7.69 13.84 -17.37
N ILE A 61 -6.75 13.38 -16.54
CA ILE A 61 -5.56 14.11 -16.14
C ILE A 61 -4.37 13.42 -16.81
N GLU A 62 -3.55 14.18 -17.52
CA GLU A 62 -2.37 13.64 -18.20
C GLU A 62 -1.27 13.25 -17.21
N PRO A 63 -0.49 12.18 -17.48
CA PRO A 63 0.66 11.85 -16.66
C PRO A 63 1.74 12.93 -16.75
N LEU A 64 2.50 13.09 -15.66
CA LEU A 64 3.66 13.97 -15.59
C LEU A 64 4.92 13.15 -15.28
N ASP A 65 5.79 13.01 -16.27
CA ASP A 65 7.13 12.45 -16.08
C ASP A 65 8.09 13.52 -15.59
N THR A 66 8.70 13.31 -14.42
CA THR A 66 9.69 14.26 -13.88
C THR A 66 11.07 14.12 -14.53
N GLY A 67 11.23 13.15 -15.43
CA GLY A 67 12.48 12.82 -16.09
C GLY A 67 13.38 11.99 -15.18
N LEU A 68 14.14 11.06 -15.78
CA LEU A 68 15.20 10.38 -15.05
C LEU A 68 16.28 11.38 -14.62
N PRO A 69 16.96 11.16 -13.48
CA PRO A 69 18.13 11.95 -13.13
C PRO A 69 19.09 11.97 -14.32
N LYS A 70 19.57 13.16 -14.74
CA LYS A 70 20.75 13.20 -15.62
C LYS A 70 21.84 12.40 -14.91
N LEU A 71 22.61 11.59 -15.65
CA LEU A 71 23.81 10.91 -15.15
C LEU A 71 24.81 11.94 -14.63
N ALA A 72 24.57 12.44 -13.43
CA ALA A 72 25.52 13.12 -12.59
C ALA A 72 26.07 12.03 -11.68
N SER A 73 27.37 11.82 -11.76
CA SER A 73 28.16 10.98 -10.87
C SER A 73 27.69 11.12 -9.42
N SER A 74 27.27 10.00 -8.83
CA SER A 74 27.24 9.76 -7.39
C SER A 74 26.93 10.98 -6.51
N ALA A 75 25.67 11.42 -6.50
CA ALA A 75 25.16 12.08 -5.32
C ALA A 75 24.58 10.99 -4.41
N SER A 76 25.47 10.32 -3.66
CA SER A 76 25.06 9.65 -2.43
C SER A 76 24.19 10.65 -1.68
N ALA A 77 22.97 10.26 -1.30
CA ALA A 77 22.35 10.85 -0.13
C ALA A 77 23.45 10.89 0.93
N LYS A 78 23.83 12.08 1.40
CA LYS A 78 24.77 12.19 2.51
C LYS A 78 24.08 11.49 3.68
N ALA A 79 24.36 10.19 3.84
CA ALA A 79 24.37 9.59 5.16
C ALA A 79 25.20 10.56 5.99
N ALA A 80 24.59 11.13 7.03
CA ALA A 80 25.37 11.75 8.06
C ALA A 80 26.27 10.63 8.58
N VAL A 81 27.53 10.61 8.14
CA VAL A 81 28.54 9.72 8.72
C VAL A 81 28.51 10.03 10.20
N ARG A 82 28.42 9.00 11.04
CA ARG A 82 28.47 9.12 12.49
C ARG A 82 29.82 9.74 12.89
N SER A 83 29.92 11.06 12.85
CA SER A 83 31.10 11.83 13.26
C SER A 83 30.80 12.45 14.62
N GLY A 84 31.37 11.87 15.66
CA GLY A 84 31.19 12.31 17.03
C GLY A 84 31.40 11.15 18.00
N VAL A 85 31.68 11.48 19.26
CA VAL A 85 31.75 10.48 20.33
C VAL A 85 30.41 9.76 20.41
N ALA A 86 30.42 8.44 20.22
CA ALA A 86 29.23 7.60 20.34
C ALA A 86 28.69 7.68 21.78
N VAL A 87 27.45 8.13 21.93
CA VAL A 87 26.75 8.12 23.22
C VAL A 87 26.57 6.67 23.65
N GLN A 88 26.91 6.37 24.90
CA GLN A 88 26.72 5.02 25.43
C GLN A 88 25.22 4.75 25.59
N ALA A 89 24.68 3.85 24.77
CA ALA A 89 23.28 3.46 24.85
C ALA A 89 23.04 2.44 25.97
N THR A 90 21.97 2.64 26.76
CA THR A 90 21.47 1.63 27.69
C THR A 90 20.81 0.50 26.90
N PRO A 91 21.27 -0.76 27.00
CA PRO A 91 20.70 -1.86 26.23
C PRO A 91 19.40 -2.37 26.87
N LEU A 92 18.35 -2.52 26.07
CA LEU A 92 17.10 -3.20 26.41
C LEU A 92 16.86 -4.35 25.44
N ARG A 93 16.78 -5.56 25.96
CA ARG A 93 16.67 -6.77 25.14
C ARG A 93 15.36 -7.50 25.40
N LEU A 94 14.54 -7.61 24.36
CA LEU A 94 13.41 -8.52 24.34
C LEU A 94 13.88 -9.88 23.83
N GLY A 95 13.51 -10.95 24.55
CA GLY A 95 13.76 -12.33 24.11
C GLY A 95 13.07 -12.67 22.78
N PRO A 96 13.30 -13.88 22.24
CA PRO A 96 12.64 -14.35 21.02
C PRO A 96 11.11 -14.19 21.07
N LEU A 97 10.49 -13.94 19.92
CA LEU A 97 9.04 -13.89 19.81
C LEU A 97 8.47 -15.32 19.76
N GLU A 98 7.66 -15.68 20.76
CA GLU A 98 6.95 -16.96 20.77
C GLU A 98 5.97 -17.05 19.59
N GLY A 99 5.86 -18.24 18.97
CA GLY A 99 4.94 -18.45 17.86
C GLY A 99 5.32 -17.77 16.54
N VAL A 100 6.48 -17.11 16.44
CA VAL A 100 6.91 -16.38 15.22
C VAL A 100 6.87 -17.25 13.96
N GLN A 101 7.16 -18.55 14.06
CA GLN A 101 7.09 -19.47 12.92
C GLN A 101 5.66 -19.64 12.37
N ALA A 102 4.64 -19.58 13.23
CA ALA A 102 3.25 -19.60 12.77
C ALA A 102 2.87 -18.29 12.08
N LEU A 103 3.36 -17.15 12.58
CA LEU A 103 3.17 -15.84 11.95
C LEU A 103 3.83 -15.77 10.58
N VAL A 104 5.09 -16.22 10.47
CA VAL A 104 5.81 -16.31 9.19
C VAL A 104 5.05 -17.22 8.21
N ARG A 105 4.61 -18.41 8.65
CA ARG A 105 3.82 -19.30 7.80
C ARG A 105 2.51 -18.65 7.34
N LYS A 106 1.78 -17.97 8.23
CA LYS A 106 0.54 -17.26 7.87
C LYS A 106 0.81 -16.17 6.82
N ALA A 107 1.92 -15.42 6.96
CA ALA A 107 2.26 -14.33 6.07
C ALA A 107 2.78 -14.80 4.70
N THR A 108 3.38 -15.99 4.61
CA THR A 108 4.05 -16.50 3.40
C THR A 108 3.28 -17.61 2.67
N GLN A 109 2.23 -18.17 3.28
CA GLN A 109 1.44 -19.23 2.66
C GLN A 109 0.72 -18.75 1.39
N PRO A 110 0.74 -19.53 0.28
CA PRO A 110 -0.07 -19.30 -0.92
C PRO A 110 -1.54 -19.57 -0.61
N ALA A 111 -2.14 -18.68 0.18
CA ALA A 111 -3.57 -18.59 0.37
C ALA A 111 -4.13 -17.57 -0.63
N ALA A 112 -5.43 -17.72 -0.93
CA ALA A 112 -6.18 -16.66 -1.59
C ALA A 112 -6.07 -15.38 -0.76
N LEU A 113 -5.98 -14.25 -1.44
CA LEU A 113 -6.09 -12.92 -0.85
C LEU A 113 -7.27 -12.87 0.13
N THR A 114 -7.02 -12.49 1.38
CA THR A 114 -8.10 -12.05 2.26
C THR A 114 -8.56 -10.70 1.73
N LYS A 115 -9.73 -10.67 1.08
CA LYS A 115 -10.29 -9.44 0.51
C LYS A 115 -10.44 -8.40 1.62
N GLY A 116 -9.94 -7.18 1.39
CA GLY A 116 -10.09 -6.10 2.36
C GLY A 116 -9.24 -6.23 3.62
N ALA A 117 -8.17 -7.03 3.61
CA ALA A 117 -7.19 -7.06 4.71
C ALA A 117 -5.77 -6.82 4.18
N PRO A 118 -4.98 -5.94 4.84
CA PRO A 118 -3.61 -5.68 4.42
C PRO A 118 -2.67 -6.83 4.80
N GLN A 119 -1.52 -6.94 4.13
CA GLN A 119 -0.54 -8.00 4.40
C GLN A 119 0.21 -7.71 5.70
N GLN A 120 -0.01 -8.51 6.74
CA GLN A 120 0.73 -8.37 7.99
C GLN A 120 2.16 -8.92 7.85
N ILE A 121 3.14 -8.14 8.29
CA ILE A 121 4.58 -8.47 8.23
C ILE A 121 5.30 -8.30 9.58
N GLY A 122 4.64 -7.68 10.56
CA GLY A 122 5.17 -7.49 11.92
C GLY A 122 4.08 -7.47 12.98
N VAL A 123 4.47 -7.73 14.22
CA VAL A 123 3.57 -7.67 15.39
C VAL A 123 4.07 -6.70 16.45
N ALA A 124 3.14 -6.10 17.17
CA ALA A 124 3.42 -5.28 18.34
C ALA A 124 4.09 -6.12 19.44
N ARG A 125 5.10 -5.55 20.09
CA ARG A 125 5.74 -6.11 21.27
C ARG A 125 5.79 -5.07 22.39
N PRO A 126 5.15 -5.34 23.53
CA PRO A 126 5.26 -4.49 24.71
C PRO A 126 6.72 -4.38 25.17
N VAL A 127 7.08 -3.19 25.66
CA VAL A 127 8.38 -2.90 26.26
C VAL A 127 8.15 -2.32 27.66
N GLU A 128 7.94 -3.21 28.63
CA GLU A 128 7.58 -2.84 30.01
C GLU A 128 8.59 -1.88 30.65
N ALA A 129 9.88 -2.05 30.36
CA ALA A 129 10.96 -1.22 30.91
C ALA A 129 10.89 0.26 30.50
N THR A 130 10.14 0.60 29.46
CA THR A 130 9.98 1.95 28.91
C THR A 130 8.53 2.32 28.67
N ALA A 131 7.60 1.60 29.33
CA ALA A 131 6.16 1.75 29.12
C ALA A 131 5.61 3.12 29.54
N LYS A 132 6.20 3.74 30.57
CA LYS A 132 5.84 5.10 31.00
C LYS A 132 7.03 6.03 30.84
N ALA A 133 6.75 7.33 30.77
CA ALA A 133 7.79 8.34 30.57
C ALA A 133 8.86 8.32 31.66
N ARG A 134 8.45 8.16 32.93
CA ARG A 134 9.38 7.99 34.05
C ARG A 134 10.29 6.76 33.91
N ASP A 135 9.77 5.67 33.32
CA ASP A 135 10.48 4.40 33.22
C ASP A 135 11.54 4.53 32.12
N LEU A 136 11.19 5.15 30.98
CA LEU A 136 12.18 5.52 29.95
C LEU A 136 13.21 6.51 30.48
N MET A 137 12.81 7.54 31.24
CA MET A 137 13.73 8.50 31.86
C MET A 137 14.78 7.79 32.73
N GLY A 138 14.38 6.77 33.49
CA GLY A 138 15.30 5.95 34.29
C GLY A 138 16.33 5.16 33.48
N GLN A 139 16.09 4.94 32.17
CA GLN A 139 17.04 4.28 31.27
C GLN A 139 18.03 5.27 30.62
N LEU A 140 17.72 6.56 30.59
CA LEU A 140 18.51 7.58 29.92
C LEU A 140 19.71 8.01 30.77
N LYS A 141 20.92 7.72 30.27
CA LYS A 141 22.18 8.16 30.88
C LYS A 141 22.70 9.40 30.15
N TRP A 142 22.35 10.57 30.67
CA TRP A 142 22.72 11.86 30.06
C TRP A 142 24.23 12.11 30.11
N GLN A 143 24.78 12.50 28.97
CA GLN A 143 26.17 12.87 28.76
C GLN A 143 26.22 14.27 28.14
N LEU A 144 27.14 15.11 28.61
CA LEU A 144 27.37 16.42 28.00
C LEU A 144 27.82 16.25 26.55
N ALA A 145 27.27 17.08 25.68
CA ALA A 145 27.67 17.23 24.29
C ALA A 145 28.14 18.68 24.04
N ASP A 146 28.61 18.94 22.83
CA ASP A 146 29.09 20.27 22.47
C ASP A 146 27.97 21.34 22.53
N ALA A 147 28.37 22.60 22.63
CA ALA A 147 27.46 23.75 22.51
C ALA A 147 26.27 23.80 23.50
N GLY A 148 26.45 23.30 24.73
CA GLY A 148 25.41 23.37 25.77
C GLY A 148 24.27 22.38 25.56
N LEU A 149 24.53 21.29 24.84
CA LEU A 149 23.62 20.17 24.63
C LEU A 149 23.99 18.99 25.54
N GLN A 150 23.03 18.11 25.75
CA GLN A 150 23.23 16.82 26.40
C GLN A 150 22.53 15.73 25.60
N ARG A 151 23.08 14.51 25.64
CA ARG A 151 22.58 13.36 24.91
C ARG A 151 22.41 12.15 25.80
N ALA A 152 21.41 11.33 25.51
CA ALA A 152 21.22 10.01 26.10
C ALA A 152 20.64 9.06 25.06
N ALA A 153 20.95 7.77 25.17
CA ALA A 153 20.48 6.78 24.22
C ALA A 153 20.03 5.47 24.90
N VAL A 154 19.06 4.81 24.27
CA VAL A 154 18.58 3.46 24.63
C VAL A 154 18.57 2.61 23.37
N SER A 155 19.21 1.45 23.40
CA SER A 155 19.24 0.49 22.30
C SER A 155 18.23 -0.63 22.56
N PHE A 156 17.28 -0.80 21.65
CA PHE A 156 16.23 -1.81 21.76
C PHE A 156 16.56 -2.97 20.82
N THR A 157 16.76 -4.16 21.38
CA THR A 157 16.97 -5.39 20.61
C THR A 157 15.76 -6.31 20.75
N ALA A 158 15.13 -6.68 19.63
CA ALA A 158 14.09 -7.71 19.56
C ALA A 158 14.64 -8.95 18.88
N VAL A 159 15.04 -9.96 19.67
CA VAL A 159 15.72 -11.16 19.13
C VAL A 159 14.87 -11.85 18.05
N GLY A 160 15.48 -12.09 16.89
CA GLY A 160 14.87 -12.75 15.74
C GLY A 160 14.09 -11.85 14.80
N ALA A 161 13.92 -10.56 15.14
CA ALA A 161 13.26 -9.61 14.25
C ALA A 161 14.10 -9.35 12.99
N GLN A 162 13.42 -9.21 11.86
CA GLN A 162 13.96 -8.80 10.57
C GLN A 162 13.95 -7.28 10.37
N GLY A 163 13.28 -6.55 11.27
CA GLY A 163 13.23 -5.10 11.37
C GLY A 163 12.57 -4.69 12.69
N VAL A 164 12.89 -3.50 13.19
CA VAL A 164 12.38 -2.97 14.46
C VAL A 164 12.00 -1.51 14.32
N ARG A 165 10.70 -1.21 14.46
CA ARG A 165 10.21 0.18 14.56
C ARG A 165 9.80 0.48 15.99
N LEU A 166 10.32 1.56 16.56
CA LEU A 166 9.95 1.99 17.92
C LEU A 166 8.67 2.84 17.87
N GLY A 167 7.71 2.55 18.73
CA GLY A 167 6.49 3.35 18.91
C GLY A 167 6.69 4.32 20.07
N LEU A 168 7.02 5.57 19.77
CA LEU A 168 7.29 6.61 20.76
C LEU A 168 5.98 7.32 21.09
N VAL A 169 5.43 7.13 22.29
CA VAL A 169 4.32 7.95 22.75
C VAL A 169 4.88 9.27 23.27
N VAL A 170 4.61 10.36 22.56
CA VAL A 170 5.16 11.68 22.87
C VAL A 170 4.03 12.63 23.27
N ARG A 171 4.14 13.20 24.46
CA ARG A 171 3.22 14.24 24.96
C ARG A 171 3.90 15.60 25.05
N GLN A 172 5.19 15.61 25.37
CA GLN A 172 5.96 16.84 25.48
C GLN A 172 7.44 16.57 25.18
N LEU A 173 8.07 17.49 24.47
CA LEU A 173 9.52 17.51 24.24
C LEU A 173 10.06 18.90 24.57
N PRO A 174 11.26 19.02 25.17
CA PRO A 174 11.91 20.31 25.32
C PRO A 174 12.12 21.01 23.97
N PRO A 175 12.02 22.35 23.89
CA PRO A 175 12.36 23.09 22.68
C PRO A 175 13.78 22.77 22.20
N GLY A 176 13.95 22.59 20.89
CA GLY A 176 15.24 22.22 20.30
C GLY A 176 15.62 20.74 20.44
N THR A 177 14.73 19.89 20.96
CA THR A 177 14.96 18.43 21.00
C THR A 177 15.21 17.88 19.60
N VAL A 178 16.22 17.03 19.48
CA VAL A 178 16.51 16.25 18.28
C VAL A 178 16.48 14.76 18.65
N LEU A 179 15.76 13.98 17.86
CA LEU A 179 15.72 12.53 17.95
C LEU A 179 16.63 11.95 16.88
N ARG A 180 17.43 10.96 17.25
CA ARG A 180 18.26 10.20 16.32
C ARG A 180 17.95 8.72 16.44
N PHE A 181 17.85 8.07 15.30
CA PHE A 181 17.60 6.63 15.19
C PHE A 181 18.72 6.00 14.37
N TYR A 182 19.22 4.86 14.82
CA TYR A 182 20.26 4.09 14.13
C TYR A 182 20.34 2.67 14.69
N SER A 183 21.00 1.76 13.99
CA SER A 183 21.49 0.51 14.57
C SER A 183 22.96 0.68 14.98
N GLN A 184 23.39 0.07 16.08
CA GLN A 184 24.76 0.20 16.59
C GLN A 184 25.80 -0.36 15.62
N ALA A 185 25.45 -1.42 14.89
CA ALA A 185 26.30 -2.05 13.88
C ALA A 185 26.21 -1.38 12.49
N GLY A 186 25.20 -0.55 12.25
CA GLY A 186 24.96 0.12 10.98
C GLY A 186 25.66 1.46 10.86
N SER A 187 25.81 1.92 9.63
CA SER A 187 26.32 3.27 9.31
C SER A 187 25.20 4.29 9.05
N GLU A 188 23.95 3.84 8.93
CA GLU A 188 22.79 4.69 8.68
C GLU A 188 22.34 5.38 9.97
N LEU A 189 21.97 6.65 9.84
CA LEU A 189 21.48 7.50 10.92
C LEU A 189 20.33 8.36 10.39
N VAL A 190 19.17 8.30 11.04
CA VAL A 190 18.03 9.18 10.75
C VAL A 190 17.89 10.17 11.88
N GLN A 191 17.89 11.46 11.55
CA GLN A 191 17.66 12.55 12.48
C GLN A 191 16.28 13.17 12.24
N VAL A 192 15.52 13.39 13.31
CA VAL A 192 14.18 13.99 13.29
C VAL A 192 14.12 15.10 14.32
N LEU A 193 13.62 16.27 13.94
CA LEU A 193 13.41 17.35 14.90
C LEU A 193 12.20 17.04 15.77
N GLY A 194 12.29 17.33 17.08
CA GLY A 194 11.16 17.16 18.00
C GLY A 194 9.93 17.96 17.58
N THR A 195 10.11 19.10 16.92
CA THR A 195 9.03 19.89 16.33
C THR A 195 8.30 19.16 15.20
N ASP A 196 9.00 18.35 14.40
CA ASP A 196 8.39 17.56 13.33
C ASP A 196 7.62 16.37 13.90
N VAL A 197 8.13 15.74 14.98
CA VAL A 197 7.42 14.71 15.74
C VAL A 197 6.12 15.26 16.30
N LEU A 198 6.16 16.40 16.99
CA LEU A 198 4.99 17.05 17.57
C LEU A 198 4.00 17.50 16.48
N ARG A 199 4.48 17.99 15.33
CA ARG A 199 3.61 18.33 14.19
C ARG A 199 2.88 17.11 13.63
N SER A 200 3.56 15.96 13.55
CA SER A 200 2.93 14.72 13.11
C SER A 200 1.84 14.26 14.07
N ILE A 201 2.07 14.36 15.37
CA ILE A 201 1.09 14.02 16.41
C ILE A 201 -0.09 14.99 16.37
N GLN A 202 0.18 16.29 16.25
CA GLN A 202 -0.88 17.29 16.18
C GLN A 202 -1.81 17.02 15.00
N ARG A 203 -1.27 16.66 13.83
CA ARG A 203 -2.08 16.26 12.68
C ARG A 203 -3.00 15.07 12.95
N ASN A 204 -2.55 14.08 13.73
CA ASN A 204 -3.41 12.96 14.13
C ASN A 204 -4.58 13.46 15.01
N LEU A 205 -4.27 14.32 15.99
CA LEU A 205 -5.26 14.89 16.91
C LEU A 205 -6.26 15.82 16.17
N ASP A 206 -5.78 16.62 15.22
CA ASP A 206 -6.61 17.51 14.40
C ASP A 206 -7.58 16.74 13.50
N ALA A 207 -7.21 15.52 13.10
CA ALA A 207 -8.09 14.59 12.39
C ALA A 207 -9.12 13.91 13.29
N GLY A 208 -9.10 14.18 14.61
CA GLY A 208 -10.01 13.61 15.59
C GLY A 208 -9.56 12.27 16.17
N ASP A 209 -8.36 11.78 15.81
CA ASP A 209 -7.81 10.56 16.43
C ASP A 209 -7.44 10.86 17.89
N THR A 210 -7.62 9.88 18.78
CA THR A 210 -7.43 10.05 20.23
C THR A 210 -6.57 8.94 20.84
N GLY A 211 -6.27 9.08 22.13
CA GLY A 211 -5.50 8.10 22.89
C GLY A 211 -4.00 8.06 22.55
N ASP A 212 -3.32 7.05 23.06
CA ASP A 212 -1.86 6.92 22.91
C ASP A 212 -1.44 6.63 21.47
N SER A 213 -2.27 5.92 20.69
CA SER A 213 -2.03 5.68 19.27
C SER A 213 -1.90 6.99 18.49
N ALA A 214 -2.80 7.96 18.71
CA ALA A 214 -2.74 9.27 18.06
C ALA A 214 -1.50 10.08 18.46
N ARG A 215 -0.94 9.80 19.65
CA ARG A 215 0.28 10.40 20.19
C ARG A 215 1.55 9.60 19.90
N THR A 216 1.43 8.51 19.14
CA THR A 216 2.57 7.65 18.82
C THR A 216 3.25 8.13 17.55
N TYR A 217 4.56 8.39 17.66
CA TYR A 217 5.46 8.55 16.53
C TYR A 217 6.20 7.24 16.27
N TRP A 218 6.06 6.70 15.06
CA TRP A 218 6.75 5.48 14.66
C TRP A 218 8.09 5.79 14.03
N GLY A 219 9.17 5.35 14.69
CA GLY A 219 10.54 5.49 14.19
C GLY A 219 10.80 4.72 12.88
N PRO A 220 11.95 5.00 12.23
CA PRO A 220 12.40 4.27 11.05
C PRO A 220 12.76 2.81 11.38
N ASP A 221 12.90 2.02 10.32
CA ASP A 221 13.42 0.65 10.37
C ASP A 221 14.75 0.59 9.60
N PHE A 222 15.77 -0.01 10.21
CA PHE A 222 17.11 -0.19 9.64
C PHE A 222 17.37 -1.63 9.17
N GLY A 223 16.35 -2.49 9.28
CA GLY A 223 16.51 -3.92 9.12
C GLY A 223 17.23 -4.56 10.32
N GLY A 224 17.00 -5.86 10.48
CA GLY A 224 17.56 -6.64 11.57
C GLY A 224 16.86 -6.39 12.92
N ALA A 225 17.51 -6.84 13.98
CA ALA A 225 16.87 -7.02 15.29
C ALA A 225 17.03 -5.83 16.24
N GLU A 226 17.60 -4.70 15.80
CA GLU A 226 17.98 -3.61 16.70
C GLU A 226 17.70 -2.22 16.12
N THR A 227 17.09 -1.37 16.96
CA THR A 227 17.01 0.08 16.73
C THR A 227 17.36 0.81 18.03
N THR A 228 18.27 1.77 17.93
CA THR A 228 18.64 2.70 19.00
C THR A 228 17.85 4.00 18.85
N LEU A 229 17.30 4.49 19.96
CA LEU A 229 16.79 5.85 20.11
C LEU A 229 17.82 6.66 20.89
N GLU A 230 18.30 7.75 20.29
CA GLU A 230 19.11 8.78 20.94
C GLU A 230 18.32 10.09 21.00
N LEU A 231 18.33 10.74 22.16
CA LEU A 231 17.77 12.05 22.40
C LEU A 231 18.90 13.05 22.62
N GLU A 232 18.81 14.20 21.95
CA GLU A 232 19.65 15.37 22.17
C GLU A 232 18.76 16.54 22.58
N VAL A 233 19.08 17.16 23.72
CA VAL A 233 18.30 18.25 24.30
C VAL A 233 19.23 19.32 24.88
N PRO A 234 18.77 20.57 25.07
CA PRO A 234 19.55 21.59 25.77
C PRO A 234 19.87 21.19 27.22
N VAL A 235 21.06 21.54 27.72
CA VAL A 235 21.44 21.31 29.14
C VAL A 235 20.52 22.07 30.11
N GLY A 236 19.97 23.20 29.70
CA GLY A 236 19.02 24.00 30.50
C GLY A 236 17.59 23.47 30.53
N ALA A 237 17.26 22.39 29.80
CA ALA A 237 15.92 21.82 29.79
C ALA A 237 15.58 21.17 31.14
N ARG A 238 14.37 21.40 31.65
CA ARG A 238 13.91 20.78 32.89
C ARG A 238 13.25 19.44 32.60
N LEU A 239 14.08 18.41 32.42
CA LEU A 239 13.66 17.12 31.85
C LEU A 239 12.48 16.46 32.58
N GLU A 240 12.40 16.57 33.91
CA GLU A 240 11.29 16.01 34.68
C GLU A 240 9.92 16.66 34.39
N GLN A 241 9.91 17.90 33.88
CA GLN A 241 8.67 18.62 33.54
C GLN A 241 8.47 18.81 32.04
N GLU A 242 9.54 18.72 31.24
CA GLU A 242 9.52 19.10 29.82
C GLU A 242 9.69 17.92 28.87
N LEU A 243 10.14 16.75 29.35
CA LEU A 243 10.34 15.54 28.55
C LEU A 243 9.36 14.44 28.97
N ASP A 244 8.20 14.40 28.31
CA ASP A 244 7.17 13.37 28.47
C ASP A 244 7.09 12.51 27.20
N ILE A 245 7.93 11.47 27.20
CA ILE A 245 8.07 10.49 26.13
C ILE A 245 8.24 9.09 26.70
N ALA A 246 7.58 8.11 26.08
CA ALA A 246 7.71 6.69 26.41
C ALA A 246 7.89 5.84 25.15
N VAL A 247 8.42 4.63 25.30
CA VAL A 247 8.45 3.61 24.24
C VAL A 247 7.74 2.37 24.79
N PRO A 248 6.39 2.36 24.87
CA PRO A 248 5.66 1.22 25.43
C PRO A 248 5.59 0.02 24.51
N THR A 249 5.80 0.21 23.21
CA THR A 249 5.73 -0.86 22.22
C THR A 249 6.76 -0.65 21.11
N LEU A 250 7.20 -1.76 20.53
CA LEU A 250 7.91 -1.76 19.25
C LEU A 250 7.20 -2.71 18.28
N SER A 251 7.36 -2.48 16.99
CA SER A 251 6.95 -3.44 15.97
C SER A 251 8.09 -4.42 15.72
N HIS A 252 7.86 -5.70 15.97
CA HIS A 252 8.74 -6.80 15.61
C HIS A 252 8.37 -7.28 14.21
N ILE A 253 9.14 -6.87 13.21
CA ILE A 253 8.94 -7.29 11.83
C ILE A 253 9.52 -8.70 11.68
N PHE A 254 8.70 -9.68 11.28
CA PHE A 254 9.08 -11.10 11.21
C PHE A 254 9.25 -11.60 9.77
N VAL A 255 8.69 -10.90 8.79
CA VAL A 255 9.04 -11.04 7.36
C VAL A 255 9.81 -9.80 6.96
N SER A 256 11.04 -9.96 6.45
CA SER A 256 11.86 -8.80 6.09
C SER A 256 11.22 -8.03 4.93
N PRO A 257 11.08 -6.70 5.02
CA PRO A 257 10.72 -5.91 3.87
C PRO A 257 11.88 -5.83 2.85
N ASP A 258 13.15 -5.94 3.28
CA ASP A 258 14.28 -5.47 2.47
C ASP A 258 15.51 -6.40 2.42
N GLN A 259 15.44 -7.64 2.91
CA GLN A 259 16.64 -8.49 2.94
C GLN A 259 17.04 -9.02 1.55
N ALA A 260 17.89 -8.22 0.91
CA ALA A 260 18.73 -8.55 -0.22
C ALA A 260 20.17 -8.11 0.07
N THR A 261 20.91 -8.82 0.93
CA THR A 261 22.38 -8.78 0.94
C THR A 261 22.93 -10.01 1.69
N ALA A 262 23.90 -10.67 1.03
CA ALA A 262 24.70 -11.82 1.48
C ALA A 262 24.02 -13.20 1.59
N ALA A 263 24.28 -14.02 0.55
CA ALA A 263 24.39 -15.49 0.59
C ALA A 263 23.15 -16.37 0.86
N SER A 264 21.94 -15.90 0.57
CA SER A 264 20.84 -16.84 0.29
C SER A 264 19.84 -16.21 -0.69
N PHE A 265 19.70 -16.83 -1.86
CA PHE A 265 18.76 -16.49 -2.93
C PHE A 265 17.29 -16.79 -2.55
N ALA A 266 16.91 -16.65 -1.27
CA ALA A 266 15.68 -17.19 -0.71
C ALA A 266 14.71 -16.15 -0.14
N LYS A 267 15.01 -14.84 -0.23
CA LYS A 267 14.17 -13.78 0.39
C LYS A 267 13.69 -12.66 -0.55
N LEU A 268 14.05 -12.73 -1.84
CA LEU A 268 13.41 -12.02 -2.95
C LEU A 268 12.79 -13.09 -3.85
N GLY A 269 11.56 -12.92 -4.34
CA GLY A 269 10.81 -13.97 -5.06
C GLY A 269 9.82 -14.78 -4.20
N GLU A 270 9.33 -14.24 -3.08
CA GLU A 270 8.30 -14.92 -2.28
C GLU A 270 6.91 -14.86 -2.93
N SER A 271 6.70 -13.94 -3.89
CA SER A 271 5.48 -13.93 -4.70
C SER A 271 5.40 -15.19 -5.55
N GLY A 272 4.19 -15.66 -5.83
CA GLY A 272 4.00 -16.87 -6.63
C GLY A 272 4.67 -16.76 -8.00
N SER A 273 5.18 -17.89 -8.51
CA SER A 273 6.02 -17.95 -9.71
C SER A 273 5.35 -17.53 -11.02
N CYS A 274 4.03 -17.36 -11.02
CA CYS A 274 3.28 -16.87 -12.19
C CYS A 274 3.36 -15.33 -12.33
N ASN A 275 3.77 -14.62 -11.28
CA ASN A 275 3.91 -13.17 -11.32
C ASN A 275 5.07 -12.77 -12.25
N ILE A 276 4.87 -11.72 -13.03
CA ILE A 276 5.83 -11.25 -14.02
C ILE A 276 6.55 -10.04 -13.46
N ASP A 277 7.87 -10.06 -13.41
CA ASP A 277 8.67 -8.88 -13.06
C ASP A 277 8.30 -7.71 -13.97
N VAL A 278 8.05 -6.53 -13.40
CA VAL A 278 7.78 -5.33 -14.21
C VAL A 278 8.93 -5.00 -15.16
N SER A 279 10.16 -5.39 -14.79
CA SER A 279 11.37 -5.24 -15.60
C SER A 279 11.38 -6.12 -16.86
N CYS A 280 10.45 -7.06 -17.00
CA CYS A 280 10.18 -7.80 -18.24
C CYS A 280 9.24 -7.04 -19.20
N LYS A 281 8.66 -5.92 -18.76
CA LYS A 281 7.66 -5.12 -19.48
C LYS A 281 8.15 -3.66 -19.60
N PRO A 282 9.21 -3.39 -20.39
CA PRO A 282 9.81 -2.05 -20.49
C PRO A 282 8.83 -0.97 -20.97
N GLU A 283 7.79 -1.35 -21.71
CA GLU A 283 6.68 -0.49 -22.13
C GLU A 283 5.82 0.03 -20.96
N LEU A 284 6.00 -0.51 -19.75
CA LEU A 284 5.33 -0.09 -18.50
C LEU A 284 6.23 0.78 -17.60
N SER A 285 7.37 1.26 -18.12
CA SER A 285 8.35 2.01 -17.32
C SER A 285 7.78 3.29 -16.70
N ALA A 286 6.80 3.94 -17.34
CA ALA A 286 6.18 5.14 -16.80
C ALA A 286 5.30 4.81 -15.59
N GLU A 287 4.40 3.84 -15.72
CA GLU A 287 3.49 3.40 -14.68
C GLU A 287 4.24 2.69 -13.54
N SER A 288 5.31 1.94 -13.85
CA SER A 288 6.22 1.35 -12.86
C SER A 288 6.82 2.41 -11.92
N ARG A 289 7.17 3.58 -12.47
CA ARG A 289 7.77 4.69 -11.72
C ARG A 289 6.76 5.56 -10.96
N SER A 290 5.46 5.29 -11.09
CA SER A 290 4.42 5.92 -10.27
C SER A 290 4.00 5.07 -9.07
N VAL A 291 4.33 3.78 -9.07
CA VAL A 291 3.93 2.82 -8.03
C VAL A 291 5.02 2.65 -6.98
N ALA A 292 4.62 2.70 -5.70
CA ALA A 292 5.49 2.47 -4.56
C ALA A 292 4.93 1.39 -3.63
N ARG A 293 5.85 0.66 -2.99
CA ARG A 293 5.51 -0.25 -1.90
C ARG A 293 5.28 0.56 -0.63
N MET A 294 4.27 0.19 0.15
CA MET A 294 3.88 0.88 1.37
C MET A 294 4.14 0.01 2.58
N ILE A 295 4.74 0.57 3.62
CA ILE A 295 4.86 -0.05 4.94
C ILE A 295 4.34 0.93 6.00
N PHE A 296 3.41 0.46 6.83
CA PHE A 296 2.74 1.28 7.85
C PHE A 296 2.45 0.44 9.09
N VAL A 297 2.04 1.10 10.17
CA VAL A 297 1.78 0.47 11.46
C VAL A 297 0.34 0.74 11.90
N VAL A 298 -0.34 -0.31 12.34
CA VAL A 298 -1.67 -0.25 12.97
C VAL A 298 -1.55 -0.91 14.34
N GLU A 299 -1.77 -0.14 15.41
CA GLU A 299 -1.70 -0.63 16.81
C GLU A 299 -0.39 -1.37 17.18
N GLY A 300 0.70 -1.07 16.48
CA GLY A 300 2.02 -1.67 16.68
C GLY A 300 2.34 -2.85 15.77
N ASP A 301 1.36 -3.40 15.07
CA ASP A 301 1.55 -4.38 14.02
C ASP A 301 1.98 -3.68 12.73
N SER A 302 2.96 -4.25 12.02
CA SER A 302 3.43 -3.71 10.73
C SER A 302 2.72 -4.40 9.57
N TYR A 303 2.31 -3.61 8.58
CA TYR A 303 1.59 -4.05 7.41
C TYR A 303 2.20 -3.52 6.13
N LEU A 304 1.88 -4.22 5.03
CA LEU A 304 2.36 -3.94 3.70
C LEU A 304 1.18 -3.83 2.71
N CYS A 305 1.26 -2.80 1.87
CA CYS A 305 0.37 -2.58 0.73
C CYS A 305 1.15 -1.95 -0.44
N THR A 306 0.43 -1.56 -1.49
CA THR A 306 0.94 -0.80 -2.64
C THR A 306 0.14 0.50 -2.79
N GLY A 307 0.75 1.52 -3.38
CA GLY A 307 0.02 2.72 -3.82
C GLY A 307 0.62 3.37 -5.06
N THR A 308 -0.11 4.33 -5.61
CA THR A 308 0.19 4.99 -6.90
C THR A 308 0.20 6.50 -6.74
N LEU A 309 1.29 7.15 -7.17
CA LEU A 309 1.41 8.60 -7.28
C LEU A 309 0.54 9.12 -8.42
N LEU A 310 -0.29 10.12 -8.16
CA LEU A 310 -1.22 10.71 -9.11
C LEU A 310 -0.83 12.14 -9.46
N ASN A 311 -0.96 12.49 -10.73
CA ASN A 311 -0.85 13.87 -11.18
C ASN A 311 -2.15 14.64 -10.87
N ASP A 312 -2.04 15.96 -10.79
CA ASP A 312 -3.18 16.88 -10.83
C ASP A 312 -3.20 17.63 -12.18
N ALA A 313 -4.35 18.23 -12.53
CA ALA A 313 -4.53 18.95 -13.79
C ALA A 313 -3.61 20.17 -13.95
N ALA A 314 -3.10 20.73 -12.85
CA ALA A 314 -2.11 21.81 -12.88
C ALA A 314 -0.66 21.30 -13.02
N SER A 315 -0.46 19.98 -12.98
CA SER A 315 0.87 19.35 -12.92
C SER A 315 1.73 19.95 -11.80
N SER A 316 1.12 20.21 -10.65
CA SER A 316 1.70 20.98 -9.56
C SER A 316 2.85 20.27 -8.82
N LYS A 317 2.99 18.95 -9.06
CA LYS A 317 3.91 18.04 -8.34
C LYS A 317 3.57 17.90 -6.86
N VAL A 318 2.34 18.23 -6.44
CA VAL A 318 1.85 17.83 -5.12
C VAL A 318 1.76 16.30 -5.10
N PRO A 319 2.36 15.62 -4.09
CA PRO A 319 2.46 14.16 -4.08
C PRO A 319 1.17 13.49 -3.61
N HIS A 320 0.13 13.61 -4.43
CA HIS A 320 -1.13 12.91 -4.27
C HIS A 320 -0.92 11.41 -4.49
N PHE A 321 -1.33 10.58 -3.54
CA PHE A 321 -1.00 9.17 -3.53
C PHE A 321 -2.25 8.35 -3.22
N LEU A 322 -2.60 7.46 -4.13
CA LEU A 322 -3.78 6.60 -4.06
C LEU A 322 -3.40 5.22 -3.52
N SER A 323 -4.19 4.72 -2.57
CA SER A 323 -4.12 3.35 -2.07
C SER A 323 -5.52 2.89 -1.63
N ALA A 324 -5.60 1.82 -0.85
CA ALA A 324 -6.82 1.21 -0.39
C ALA A 324 -7.23 1.66 1.02
N HIS A 325 -8.53 1.85 1.26
CA HIS A 325 -9.07 2.19 2.57
C HIS A 325 -8.72 1.12 3.61
N HIS A 326 -8.82 -0.16 3.26
CA HIS A 326 -8.47 -1.24 4.18
C HIS A 326 -6.98 -1.32 4.53
N CYS A 327 -6.11 -0.63 3.78
CA CYS A 327 -4.71 -0.42 4.18
C CYS A 327 -4.61 0.75 5.16
N ILE A 328 -5.12 1.93 4.77
CA ILE A 328 -5.02 3.15 5.58
C ILE A 328 -6.37 3.89 5.57
N SER A 329 -7.05 3.87 6.71
CA SER A 329 -8.35 4.53 6.91
C SER A 329 -8.32 5.66 7.95
N THR A 330 -7.20 5.87 8.65
CA THR A 330 -7.06 6.91 9.68
C THR A 330 -5.78 7.72 9.51
N GLN A 331 -5.77 8.94 10.03
CA GLN A 331 -4.62 9.83 9.96
C GLN A 331 -3.44 9.30 10.80
N THR A 332 -3.71 8.68 11.94
CA THR A 332 -2.69 8.03 12.79
C THR A 332 -1.91 6.97 12.02
N VAL A 333 -2.61 6.13 11.24
CA VAL A 333 -1.95 5.12 10.39
C VAL A 333 -1.18 5.80 9.25
N ALA A 334 -1.79 6.79 8.58
CA ALA A 334 -1.13 7.55 7.51
C ALA A 334 0.18 8.23 7.97
N SER A 335 0.23 8.73 9.20
CA SER A 335 1.44 9.32 9.80
C SER A 335 2.59 8.33 10.00
N SER A 336 2.31 7.02 10.04
CA SER A 336 3.32 5.97 10.16
C SER A 336 3.90 5.48 8.83
N LEU A 337 3.33 5.93 7.71
CA LEU A 337 3.63 5.44 6.37
C LEU A 337 5.09 5.70 5.97
N THR A 338 5.69 4.66 5.39
CA THR A 338 6.95 4.71 4.64
C THR A 338 6.71 4.13 3.25
N THR A 339 7.42 4.65 2.26
CA THR A 339 7.25 4.25 0.85
C THR A 339 8.59 3.87 0.23
N ASP A 340 8.63 2.73 -0.46
CA ASP A 340 9.80 2.29 -1.21
C ASP A 340 9.56 2.48 -2.71
N TRP A 341 10.32 3.39 -3.30
CA TRP A 341 10.25 3.74 -4.71
C TRP A 341 11.28 2.95 -5.51
N PHE A 342 10.92 2.62 -6.75
CA PHE A 342 11.76 1.84 -7.65
C PHE A 342 12.20 0.48 -7.05
N TYR A 343 11.40 -0.07 -6.12
CA TYR A 343 11.60 -1.38 -5.49
C TYR A 343 11.24 -2.49 -6.49
N ARG A 344 12.13 -2.77 -7.43
CA ARG A 344 11.90 -3.71 -8.54
C ARG A 344 13.16 -4.47 -8.88
N SER A 345 13.04 -5.54 -9.66
CA SER A 345 14.21 -6.25 -10.16
C SER A 345 15.04 -5.34 -11.08
N SER A 346 16.36 -5.44 -10.96
CA SER A 346 17.32 -4.70 -11.81
C SER A 346 17.24 -5.10 -13.29
N SER A 347 16.72 -6.29 -13.57
CA SER A 347 16.53 -6.86 -14.91
C SER A 347 15.42 -7.92 -14.87
N CYS A 348 14.85 -8.26 -16.03
CA CYS A 348 13.80 -9.27 -16.15
C CYS A 348 14.22 -10.62 -15.57
N ASN A 349 13.36 -11.22 -14.73
CA ASN A 349 13.56 -12.52 -14.08
C ASN A 349 14.83 -12.61 -13.23
N ASN A 350 15.20 -11.50 -12.58
CA ASN A 350 16.36 -11.43 -11.71
C ASN A 350 15.94 -11.04 -10.28
N ALA A 351 16.34 -11.84 -9.29
CA ALA A 351 16.14 -11.55 -7.87
C ALA A 351 17.12 -10.50 -7.31
N THR A 352 17.67 -9.62 -8.15
CA THR A 352 18.57 -8.55 -7.72
C THR A 352 17.80 -7.23 -7.68
N LEU A 353 17.71 -6.64 -6.48
CA LEU A 353 17.08 -5.34 -6.26
C LEU A 353 17.73 -4.25 -7.13
N ASN A 354 16.91 -3.37 -7.69
CA ASN A 354 17.36 -2.19 -8.40
C ASN A 354 18.21 -1.29 -7.47
N PRO A 355 19.48 -0.97 -7.81
CA PRO A 355 20.32 -0.11 -6.98
C PRO A 355 19.77 1.32 -6.82
N GLY A 356 18.84 1.73 -7.69
CA GLY A 356 18.12 3.00 -7.57
C GLY A 356 16.94 3.00 -6.61
N THR A 357 16.69 1.92 -5.86
CA THR A 357 15.62 1.87 -4.85
C THR A 357 15.83 2.95 -3.78
N GLN A 358 14.76 3.66 -3.43
CA GLN A 358 14.80 4.74 -2.45
C GLN A 358 13.62 4.62 -1.48
N LYS A 359 13.93 4.62 -0.19
CA LYS A 359 12.95 4.67 0.89
C LYS A 359 12.68 6.12 1.27
N VAL A 360 11.40 6.50 1.33
CA VAL A 360 10.94 7.79 1.82
C VAL A 360 10.10 7.59 3.07
N THR A 361 10.50 8.26 4.14
CA THR A 361 9.84 8.24 5.46
C THR A 361 9.09 9.55 5.71
N GLY A 362 8.37 9.64 6.84
CA GLY A 362 7.73 10.89 7.29
C GLY A 362 6.21 10.90 7.20
N GLY A 363 5.59 9.79 6.75
CA GLY A 363 4.15 9.63 6.72
C GLY A 363 3.45 10.45 5.65
N ALA A 364 2.13 10.50 5.76
CA ALA A 364 1.25 11.23 4.86
C ALA A 364 0.13 11.93 5.62
N GLN A 365 -0.48 12.93 4.99
CA GLN A 365 -1.79 13.44 5.36
C GLN A 365 -2.87 12.60 4.67
N LEU A 366 -3.88 12.14 5.42
CA LEU A 366 -5.07 11.50 4.88
C LEU A 366 -6.03 12.59 4.39
N LEU A 367 -6.26 12.64 3.08
CA LEU A 367 -7.15 13.65 2.46
C LEU A 367 -8.58 13.12 2.33
N PHE A 368 -8.73 11.84 1.99
CA PHE A 368 -10.02 11.19 1.84
C PHE A 368 -9.89 9.68 2.08
N ALA A 369 -10.89 9.09 2.74
CA ALA A 369 -11.00 7.64 2.89
C ALA A 369 -12.46 7.21 2.73
N ASP A 370 -12.72 6.18 1.94
CA ASP A 370 -14.06 5.66 1.71
C ASP A 370 -14.06 4.13 1.64
N SER A 371 -14.90 3.51 2.47
CA SER A 371 -15.07 2.06 2.49
C SER A 371 -15.93 1.53 1.34
N GLN A 372 -16.78 2.36 0.71
CA GLN A 372 -17.68 1.91 -0.36
C GLN A 372 -16.95 1.59 -1.66
N THR A 373 -15.87 2.30 -1.93
CA THR A 373 -14.96 2.08 -3.07
C THR A 373 -13.60 1.55 -2.64
N ASP A 374 -13.41 1.31 -1.35
CA ASP A 374 -12.13 0.97 -0.73
C ASP A 374 -11.00 1.96 -1.10
N THR A 375 -11.29 3.26 -1.08
CA THR A 375 -10.36 4.31 -1.50
C THR A 375 -9.65 4.92 -0.29
N SER A 376 -8.32 5.02 -0.36
CA SER A 376 -7.51 5.87 0.53
C SER A 376 -6.72 6.85 -0.33
N PHE A 377 -6.96 8.15 -0.14
CA PHE A 377 -6.30 9.21 -0.87
C PHE A 377 -5.47 10.06 0.10
N LEU A 378 -4.18 10.10 -0.17
CA LEU A 378 -3.16 10.64 0.70
C LEU A 378 -2.41 11.79 0.02
N ARG A 379 -1.80 12.66 0.82
CA ARG A 379 -0.70 13.52 0.39
C ARG A 379 0.55 13.15 1.17
N LEU A 380 1.59 12.69 0.49
CA LEU A 380 2.86 12.37 1.15
C LEU A 380 3.45 13.65 1.77
N ASN A 381 4.00 13.54 2.99
CA ASN A 381 4.58 14.69 3.67
C ASN A 381 5.93 15.11 3.05
N SER A 382 6.64 14.17 2.45
CA SER A 382 7.89 14.38 1.75
C SER A 382 7.69 14.21 0.25
N ALA A 383 8.45 14.98 -0.54
CA ALA A 383 8.46 14.81 -1.98
C ALA A 383 8.99 13.41 -2.34
N PRO A 384 8.39 12.73 -3.33
CA PRO A 384 8.94 11.49 -3.85
C PRO A 384 10.30 11.74 -4.52
N PRO A 385 11.11 10.69 -4.71
CA PRO A 385 12.41 10.79 -5.38
C PRO A 385 12.33 11.40 -6.79
N GLN A 386 13.46 11.95 -7.27
CA GLN A 386 13.57 12.27 -8.70
C GLN A 386 13.46 11.00 -9.55
N GLY A 387 12.90 11.13 -10.75
CA GLY A 387 12.67 10.01 -11.65
C GLY A 387 11.30 9.36 -11.53
N VAL A 388 10.48 9.75 -10.55
CA VAL A 388 9.09 9.27 -10.48
C VAL A 388 8.23 9.84 -11.61
N VAL A 389 7.17 9.12 -11.93
CA VAL A 389 6.08 9.61 -12.78
C VAL A 389 4.87 9.82 -11.90
N TYR A 390 4.20 10.95 -12.06
CA TYR A 390 2.87 11.17 -11.51
C TYR A 390 1.88 10.60 -12.53
N ALA A 391 1.19 9.52 -12.17
CA ALA A 391 0.29 8.84 -13.10
C ALA A 391 -0.87 9.75 -13.51
N GLY A 392 -1.23 9.67 -14.79
CA GLY A 392 -2.49 10.23 -15.26
C GLY A 392 -3.66 9.39 -14.77
N SER A 393 -4.84 9.99 -14.71
CA SER A 393 -6.07 9.31 -14.30
C SER A 393 -7.20 9.56 -15.30
N TYR A 394 -8.06 8.57 -15.48
CA TYR A 394 -9.26 8.67 -16.31
C TYR A 394 -10.49 8.47 -15.41
N VAL A 395 -11.43 9.41 -15.47
CA VAL A 395 -12.60 9.46 -14.58
C VAL A 395 -13.90 9.14 -15.31
N GLY A 396 -13.81 8.76 -16.59
CA GLY A 396 -14.91 8.09 -17.28
C GLY A 396 -14.98 6.61 -16.89
N SER A 397 -16.17 6.03 -17.01
CA SER A 397 -16.35 4.60 -16.75
C SER A 397 -15.84 3.76 -17.93
N VAL A 398 -15.20 2.64 -17.63
CA VAL A 398 -14.63 1.74 -18.62
C VAL A 398 -15.55 0.54 -18.85
N ASN A 399 -15.77 0.18 -20.12
CA ASN A 399 -16.64 -0.93 -20.51
C ASN A 399 -16.08 -2.29 -20.09
N THR A 400 -16.95 -3.29 -19.99
CA THR A 400 -16.49 -4.69 -19.94
C THR A 400 -15.73 -5.05 -21.23
N SER A 401 -14.81 -6.00 -21.12
CA SER A 401 -13.81 -6.38 -22.13
C SER A 401 -12.66 -5.41 -22.34
N ALA A 402 -12.63 -4.26 -21.66
CA ALA A 402 -11.50 -3.35 -21.72
C ALA A 402 -10.22 -4.02 -21.19
N ALA A 403 -9.15 -3.95 -21.99
CA ALA A 403 -7.83 -4.44 -21.59
C ALA A 403 -7.24 -3.52 -20.51
N VAL A 404 -6.71 -4.13 -19.45
CA VAL A 404 -6.17 -3.43 -18.28
C VAL A 404 -4.86 -4.04 -17.81
N LEU A 405 -4.09 -3.22 -17.11
CA LEU A 405 -2.79 -3.58 -16.54
C LEU A 405 -2.77 -3.23 -15.06
N GLY A 406 -2.23 -4.11 -14.22
CA GLY A 406 -1.96 -3.87 -12.80
C GLY A 406 -0.46 -3.86 -12.55
N ILE A 407 0.02 -2.92 -11.72
CA ILE A 407 1.42 -2.87 -11.28
C ILE A 407 1.45 -2.85 -9.75
N HIS A 408 2.11 -3.82 -9.13
CA HIS A 408 1.91 -4.11 -7.71
C HIS A 408 3.11 -4.77 -7.03
N HIS A 409 3.08 -4.83 -5.69
CA HIS A 409 4.06 -5.52 -4.85
C HIS A 409 3.43 -6.73 -4.14
N PRO A 410 3.27 -7.87 -4.83
CA PRO A 410 2.69 -9.06 -4.22
C PRO A 410 3.62 -9.59 -3.14
N ARG A 411 3.10 -9.78 -1.93
CA ARG A 411 3.80 -10.15 -0.69
C ARG A 411 4.90 -9.19 -0.26
N GLY A 412 4.91 -7.99 -0.82
CA GLY A 412 6.02 -7.06 -0.67
C GLY A 412 7.24 -7.38 -1.52
N ASP A 413 7.14 -8.34 -2.44
CA ASP A 413 8.22 -8.69 -3.36
C ASP A 413 8.53 -7.54 -4.35
N LEU A 414 9.59 -7.72 -5.12
CA LEU A 414 9.95 -6.84 -6.23
C LEU A 414 8.75 -6.59 -7.13
N GLN A 415 8.59 -5.35 -7.59
CA GLN A 415 7.41 -4.92 -8.36
C GLN A 415 7.11 -5.85 -9.55
N LYS A 416 5.84 -6.24 -9.65
CA LYS A 416 5.31 -7.13 -10.70
C LYS A 416 4.28 -6.41 -11.55
N ALA A 417 4.00 -6.97 -12.72
CA ALA A 417 2.95 -6.55 -13.63
C ALA A 417 1.99 -7.71 -13.93
N SER A 418 0.71 -7.38 -14.09
CA SER A 418 -0.36 -8.30 -14.50
C SER A 418 -1.18 -7.68 -15.61
N ALA A 419 -1.64 -8.49 -16.56
CA ALA A 419 -2.45 -8.05 -17.69
C ALA A 419 -3.73 -8.88 -17.79
N GLY A 420 -4.83 -8.22 -18.14
CA GLY A 420 -6.15 -8.85 -18.18
C GLY A 420 -7.21 -7.94 -18.75
N SER A 421 -8.47 -8.21 -18.39
CA SER A 421 -9.60 -7.39 -18.81
C SER A 421 -10.63 -7.19 -17.70
N VAL A 422 -11.34 -6.06 -17.76
CA VAL A 422 -12.56 -5.85 -16.96
C VAL A 422 -13.63 -6.80 -17.46
N VAL A 423 -14.17 -7.65 -16.59
CA VAL A 423 -15.18 -8.65 -17.00
C VAL A 423 -16.59 -8.34 -16.52
N GLN A 424 -16.72 -7.59 -15.42
CA GLN A 424 -18.01 -7.17 -14.86
C GLN A 424 -17.83 -6.01 -13.88
N PHE A 425 -18.95 -5.37 -13.54
CA PHE A 425 -19.03 -4.47 -12.39
C PHE A 425 -19.47 -5.24 -11.15
N SER A 426 -19.06 -4.79 -9.98
CA SER A 426 -19.44 -5.43 -8.71
C SER A 426 -19.59 -4.43 -7.58
N TYR A 427 -20.30 -4.87 -6.54
CA TYR A 427 -20.32 -4.24 -5.24
C TYR A 427 -19.68 -5.20 -4.23
N CYS A 428 -18.76 -4.70 -3.42
CA CYS A 428 -18.09 -5.49 -2.39
C CYS A 428 -18.47 -4.99 -1.00
N SER A 429 -18.81 -5.90 -0.10
CA SER A 429 -19.11 -5.64 1.30
C SER A 429 -18.79 -6.88 2.13
N ASN A 430 -18.22 -6.68 3.33
CA ASN A 430 -17.85 -7.77 4.25
C ASN A 430 -17.05 -8.89 3.55
N GLU A 431 -16.04 -8.52 2.76
CA GLU A 431 -15.16 -9.44 2.02
C GLU A 431 -15.87 -10.26 0.92
N GLN A 432 -17.15 -10.00 0.67
CA GLN A 432 -17.93 -10.63 -0.39
C GLN A 432 -18.17 -9.63 -1.51
N CYS A 433 -18.16 -10.11 -2.76
CA CYS A 433 -18.38 -9.25 -3.92
C CYS A 433 -19.43 -9.88 -4.82
N PHE A 434 -20.40 -9.06 -5.24
CA PHE A 434 -21.55 -9.49 -6.02
C PHE A 434 -21.59 -8.73 -7.35
N PRO A 435 -21.91 -9.41 -8.47
CA PRO A 435 -22.12 -8.77 -9.76
C PRO A 435 -23.16 -7.65 -9.66
N GLN A 436 -22.93 -6.55 -10.37
CA GLN A 436 -23.83 -5.40 -10.41
C GLN A 436 -23.88 -4.77 -11.81
N THR A 437 -24.84 -3.87 -12.01
CA THR A 437 -24.86 -2.98 -13.18
C THR A 437 -23.69 -2.00 -13.12
N GLN A 438 -23.39 -1.35 -14.25
CA GLN A 438 -22.41 -0.26 -14.28
C GLN A 438 -22.82 0.93 -13.40
N GLN A 439 -24.12 1.16 -13.19
CA GLN A 439 -24.60 2.28 -12.37
C GLN A 439 -24.40 2.01 -10.87
N ASP A 440 -24.66 0.78 -10.44
CA ASP A 440 -24.63 0.39 -9.03
C ASP A 440 -23.28 -0.18 -8.59
N GLY A 441 -22.48 -0.67 -9.54
CA GLY A 441 -21.16 -1.22 -9.27
C GLY A 441 -20.19 -0.18 -8.75
N ARG A 442 -19.48 -0.53 -7.69
CA ARG A 442 -18.40 0.29 -7.07
C ARG A 442 -17.01 -0.24 -7.41
N PHE A 443 -16.94 -1.43 -7.98
CA PHE A 443 -15.70 -2.11 -8.32
C PHE A 443 -15.72 -2.60 -9.78
N TYR A 444 -14.56 -2.50 -10.43
CA TYR A 444 -14.26 -3.30 -11.61
C TYR A 444 -13.83 -4.69 -11.17
N THR A 445 -14.45 -5.74 -11.70
CA THR A 445 -13.93 -7.09 -11.57
C THR A 445 -13.02 -7.39 -12.75
N VAL A 446 -11.81 -7.84 -12.45
CA VAL A 446 -10.76 -8.11 -13.42
C VAL A 446 -10.49 -9.61 -13.51
N GLY A 447 -10.33 -10.10 -14.73
CA GLY A 447 -9.76 -11.41 -15.02
C GLY A 447 -8.37 -11.28 -15.60
N TRP A 448 -7.39 -11.91 -14.95
CA TRP A 448 -6.02 -11.92 -15.45
C TRP A 448 -5.83 -12.97 -16.55
N THR A 449 -5.04 -12.60 -17.55
CA THR A 449 -4.51 -13.51 -18.59
C THR A 449 -3.01 -13.69 -18.44
N GLU A 450 -2.33 -12.73 -17.82
CA GLU A 450 -0.90 -12.78 -17.46
C GLU A 450 -0.72 -12.27 -16.03
N GLY A 451 0.10 -12.95 -15.23
CA GLY A 451 0.31 -12.61 -13.82
C GLY A 451 -0.95 -12.81 -12.95
N THR A 452 -0.87 -12.33 -11.71
CA THR A 452 -1.98 -12.35 -10.74
C THR A 452 -1.80 -11.23 -9.71
N THR A 453 -2.53 -11.22 -8.60
CA THR A 453 -2.22 -10.38 -7.44
C THR A 453 -2.15 -11.26 -6.18
N GLU A 454 -1.48 -10.78 -5.13
CA GLU A 454 -1.34 -11.48 -3.85
C GLU A 454 -1.35 -10.49 -2.68
N GLY A 455 -1.35 -10.97 -1.43
CA GLY A 455 -1.37 -10.09 -0.25
C GLY A 455 -0.28 -9.03 -0.32
N GLY A 456 -0.62 -7.75 -0.16
CA GLY A 456 0.33 -6.63 -0.35
C GLY A 456 0.19 -5.90 -1.69
N SER A 457 -0.44 -6.53 -2.69
CA SER A 457 -0.87 -5.85 -3.92
C SER A 457 -2.00 -4.84 -3.66
N SER A 458 -2.69 -4.93 -2.51
CA SER A 458 -3.77 -4.02 -2.11
C SER A 458 -3.40 -2.55 -2.30
N GLY A 459 -4.30 -1.77 -2.87
CA GLY A 459 -4.09 -0.35 -3.22
C GLY A 459 -3.31 -0.08 -4.50
N SER A 460 -2.80 -1.12 -5.19
CA SER A 460 -2.15 -0.97 -6.50
C SER A 460 -3.09 -0.43 -7.58
N GLY A 461 -2.55 0.40 -8.48
CA GLY A 461 -3.31 0.99 -9.57
C GLY A 461 -3.69 0.01 -10.68
N LEU A 462 -4.90 0.16 -11.21
CA LEU A 462 -5.37 -0.45 -12.46
C LEU A 462 -5.32 0.59 -13.58
N PHE A 463 -4.65 0.25 -14.67
CA PHE A 463 -4.41 1.15 -15.80
C PHE A 463 -5.18 0.69 -17.05
N PHE A 464 -5.84 1.66 -17.70
CA PHE A 464 -6.52 1.51 -18.98
C PHE A 464 -5.88 2.41 -20.04
N SER A 465 -5.82 1.96 -21.28
CA SER A 465 -5.15 2.69 -22.36
C SER A 465 -6.15 3.53 -23.17
N ILE A 466 -5.87 4.82 -23.35
CA ILE A 466 -6.55 5.69 -24.31
C ILE A 466 -5.48 6.18 -25.29
N GLY A 467 -5.55 5.71 -26.53
CA GLY A 467 -4.44 5.88 -27.48
C GLY A 467 -3.18 5.15 -26.97
N SER A 468 -2.05 5.86 -26.95
CA SER A 468 -0.77 5.35 -26.46
C SER A 468 -0.53 5.58 -24.96
N THR A 469 -1.43 6.29 -24.28
CA THR A 469 -1.26 6.69 -22.88
C THR A 469 -2.11 5.81 -21.98
N ARG A 470 -1.55 5.40 -20.84
CA ARG A 470 -2.29 4.65 -19.82
C ARG A 470 -2.68 5.55 -18.67
N TYR A 471 -3.92 5.41 -18.23
CA TYR A 471 -4.51 6.19 -17.17
C TYR A 471 -5.00 5.26 -16.07
N LEU A 472 -4.79 5.68 -14.83
CA LEU A 472 -5.34 4.99 -13.68
C LEU A 472 -6.87 5.12 -13.67
N ILE A 473 -7.55 3.99 -13.46
CA ILE A 473 -9.02 3.89 -13.40
C ILE A 473 -9.53 3.26 -12.11
N GLY A 474 -8.65 2.79 -11.23
CA GLY A 474 -9.02 2.18 -9.96
C GLY A 474 -7.83 1.66 -9.16
N GLN A 475 -8.12 1.15 -7.96
CA GLN A 475 -7.14 0.58 -7.03
C GLN A 475 -7.59 -0.77 -6.47
N LEU A 476 -6.65 -1.69 -6.23
CA LEU A 476 -6.97 -3.06 -5.81
C LEU A 476 -7.56 -3.11 -4.39
N TYR A 477 -8.76 -3.69 -4.26
CA TYR A 477 -9.35 -4.09 -2.97
C TYR A 477 -8.89 -5.49 -2.54
N GLY A 478 -8.80 -6.41 -3.50
CA GLY A 478 -8.41 -7.80 -3.29
C GLY A 478 -9.18 -8.73 -4.22
N GLY A 479 -9.12 -10.03 -3.99
CA GLY A 479 -9.77 -10.98 -4.88
C GLY A 479 -9.55 -12.44 -4.49
N SER A 480 -9.83 -13.34 -5.41
CA SER A 480 -9.53 -14.77 -5.27
C SER A 480 -8.38 -15.23 -6.17
N SER A 481 -7.80 -14.33 -6.95
CA SER A 481 -6.70 -14.68 -7.84
C SER A 481 -5.45 -15.05 -7.04
N SER A 482 -4.72 -16.04 -7.55
CA SER A 482 -3.39 -16.42 -7.08
C SER A 482 -2.73 -17.28 -8.16
N CYS A 483 -1.45 -17.61 -8.01
CA CYS A 483 -0.82 -18.55 -8.95
C CYS A 483 -1.42 -19.96 -8.89
N ALA A 484 -2.05 -20.34 -7.76
CA ALA A 484 -2.80 -21.59 -7.64
C ALA A 484 -4.25 -21.49 -8.16
N ALA A 485 -4.78 -20.27 -8.27
CA ALA A 485 -6.12 -19.97 -8.77
C ALA A 485 -6.07 -18.87 -9.85
N PRO A 486 -5.45 -19.14 -11.02
CA PRO A 486 -5.22 -18.11 -12.06
C PRO A 486 -6.53 -17.63 -12.71
N THR A 487 -7.60 -18.41 -12.62
CA THR A 487 -8.95 -18.02 -13.08
C THR A 487 -9.76 -17.28 -12.00
N GLY A 488 -9.14 -17.00 -10.86
CA GLY A 488 -9.70 -16.15 -9.81
C GLY A 488 -9.99 -14.74 -10.34
N ARG A 489 -10.74 -13.98 -9.54
CA ARG A 489 -11.16 -12.62 -9.90
C ARG A 489 -10.69 -11.64 -8.85
N ASP A 490 -10.18 -10.52 -9.32
CA ASP A 490 -9.80 -9.40 -8.46
C ASP A 490 -10.73 -8.23 -8.66
N TYR A 491 -10.89 -7.43 -7.62
CA TYR A 491 -11.83 -6.34 -7.53
C TYR A 491 -11.06 -5.04 -7.29
N TYR A 492 -11.26 -4.08 -8.17
CA TYR A 492 -10.62 -2.77 -8.12
C TYR A 492 -11.67 -1.70 -7.86
N GLY A 493 -11.51 -0.92 -6.80
CA GLY A 493 -12.34 0.24 -6.51
C GLY A 493 -12.34 1.19 -7.69
N ARG A 494 -13.52 1.62 -8.13
CA ARG A 494 -13.68 2.51 -9.28
C ARG A 494 -13.23 3.92 -8.93
N PHE A 495 -12.20 4.43 -9.60
CA PHE A 495 -11.63 5.75 -9.32
C PHE A 495 -12.57 6.92 -9.67
N ASP A 496 -13.45 6.74 -10.65
CA ASP A 496 -14.40 7.78 -11.08
C ASP A 496 -15.37 8.20 -9.96
N LEU A 497 -15.71 7.29 -9.06
CA LEU A 497 -16.66 7.55 -7.97
C LEU A 497 -16.09 8.44 -6.85
N PRO A 498 -14.96 8.10 -6.18
CA PRO A 498 -14.34 8.99 -5.19
C PRO A 498 -13.84 10.27 -5.86
N PHE A 499 -13.45 10.23 -7.14
CA PHE A 499 -13.08 11.44 -7.88
C PHE A 499 -14.20 12.47 -7.91
N ASN A 500 -15.38 12.07 -8.39
CA ASN A 500 -16.54 12.96 -8.47
C ASN A 500 -17.10 13.32 -7.09
N LEU A 501 -16.95 12.45 -6.10
CA LEU A 501 -17.41 12.69 -4.74
C LEU A 501 -16.55 13.71 -3.99
N ALA A 502 -15.22 13.63 -4.11
CA ALA A 502 -14.30 14.43 -3.29
C ALA A 502 -12.95 14.75 -3.95
N LEU A 503 -12.31 13.79 -4.64
CA LEU A 503 -10.89 13.95 -5.04
C LEU A 503 -10.69 15.06 -6.08
N LYS A 504 -11.72 15.40 -6.86
CA LYS A 504 -11.70 16.50 -7.83
C LYS A 504 -11.20 17.82 -7.22
N SER A 505 -11.52 18.08 -5.95
CA SER A 505 -11.09 19.32 -5.26
C SER A 505 -9.57 19.48 -5.14
N TRP A 506 -8.82 18.36 -5.11
CA TRP A 506 -7.35 18.36 -5.06
C TRP A 506 -6.73 18.11 -6.43
N LEU A 507 -7.34 17.25 -7.25
CA LEU A 507 -6.76 16.80 -8.52
C LEU A 507 -7.14 17.70 -9.71
N MET A 508 -8.25 18.43 -9.64
CA MET A 508 -8.66 19.41 -10.65
C MET A 508 -9.25 20.67 -9.99
N PRO A 509 -8.46 21.40 -9.18
CA PRO A 509 -8.95 22.57 -8.46
C PRO A 509 -9.41 23.66 -9.46
N GLY A 510 -10.61 24.19 -9.24
CA GLY A 510 -11.19 25.26 -10.08
C GLY A 510 -11.98 24.79 -11.31
N SER A 511 -12.29 23.49 -11.42
CA SER A 511 -13.09 22.90 -12.51
C SER A 511 -14.43 22.32 -12.07
#